data_AF-A0A412SN26-F1
#
_entry.id   AF-A0A412SN26-F1
#
_cell.length_a   1.000
_cell.length_b   1.000
_cell.length_c   1.000
_cell.angle_alpha   90.00
_cell.angle_beta   90.00
_cell.angle_gamma   90.00
#
_symmetry.space_group_name_H-M   'P 1'
#
loop_
_entity.id
_entity.type
_entity.pdbx_description
1 polymer ?
#
loop_
_entity_poly.entity_id
_entity_poly.type
_entity_poly.pdbx_seq_one_letter_code
_entity_poly.pdbx_strand_id
1 'polypeptide(L)'
;MDFKAPIDITAVLTAVKKHKDILKAVDKLDASEVLRHFTPVPGITDSLELGKVEGGSISGKYTGKFTAGKYLGKIVPRRLVVRPVVMEMSDEPERYRRTYIAEVPGTLRKEHPFELWLINHGHELASNDLLFAIFTAKYSADEEKTDIQDSFDGIGTIVTEGEAVGDISSAEGNVYATGELSRADIGEKLLEMWRHMPRTFKRKKNIKMFISDDLGDMYDDWRKDEGTIVIGLKEDTSDTQHLLGSNNRCELVRVPNLPDGSQFVMLTTKENVCYGFDKESDFKSIKPFMSGNPYTFDAAGKYLIGFQFVSVHKSEFCVNDRPVDPEGTNPFGYIEVTITPDEAVNNGGKWRIQGEEAWRESGTYVAVPGGKEYTVEFLEAAGYTTPAVQKKTPAAGKVEKVTGTYVVKSE
;
A
#
# COMPACT_ATOMS: atom_id res chain seq x y z
N MET A 1 43.52 -11.84 6.51
CA MET A 1 43.66 -12.42 5.16
C MET A 1 44.81 -11.71 4.46
N ASP A 2 45.68 -12.44 3.75
CA ASP A 2 46.74 -11.80 2.93
C ASP A 2 46.12 -11.24 1.66
N PHE A 3 46.05 -9.90 1.55
CA PHE A 3 45.52 -9.20 0.38
C PHE A 3 46.51 -9.20 -0.81
N LYS A 4 47.49 -10.10 -0.84
CA LYS A 4 48.38 -10.36 -1.99
C LYS A 4 48.31 -11.78 -2.53
N ALA A 5 47.57 -12.70 -1.88
CA ALA A 5 47.35 -14.08 -2.34
C ALA A 5 45.95 -14.25 -2.97
N PRO A 6 45.71 -15.29 -3.81
CA PRO A 6 44.37 -15.67 -4.26
C PRO A 6 43.46 -15.95 -3.06
N ILE A 7 42.19 -15.56 -3.15
CA ILE A 7 41.23 -15.77 -2.06
C ILE A 7 40.91 -17.26 -1.93
N ASP A 8 41.14 -17.83 -0.75
CA ASP A 8 40.73 -19.22 -0.47
C ASP A 8 39.23 -19.28 -0.18
N ILE A 9 38.46 -19.70 -1.19
CA ILE A 9 37.00 -19.87 -1.11
C ILE A 9 36.61 -20.84 0.01
N THR A 10 37.43 -21.83 0.33
CA THR A 10 37.18 -22.78 1.43
C THR A 10 37.23 -22.09 2.79
N ALA A 11 38.13 -21.11 2.95
CA ALA A 11 38.20 -20.28 4.15
C ALA A 11 36.95 -19.37 4.27
N VAL A 12 36.48 -18.82 3.14
CA VAL A 12 35.23 -18.03 3.08
C VAL A 12 34.03 -18.87 3.51
N LEU A 13 33.89 -20.08 2.96
CA LEU A 13 32.83 -21.01 3.32
C LEU A 13 32.85 -21.38 4.80
N THR A 14 34.04 -21.59 5.37
CA THR A 14 34.22 -21.97 6.77
C THR A 14 33.87 -20.82 7.72
N ALA A 15 34.33 -19.61 7.40
CA ALA A 15 34.04 -18.41 8.19
C ALA A 15 32.54 -18.10 8.23
N VAL A 16 31.86 -18.13 7.08
CA VAL A 16 30.42 -17.87 6.98
C VAL A 16 29.64 -18.94 7.74
N LYS A 17 30.02 -20.22 7.65
CA LYS A 17 29.36 -21.29 8.40
C LYS A 17 29.50 -21.14 9.92
N LYS A 18 30.64 -20.60 10.38
CA LYS A 18 30.95 -20.42 11.81
C LYS A 18 30.29 -19.20 12.44
N HIS A 19 30.05 -18.13 11.66
CA HIS A 19 29.59 -16.83 12.14
C HIS A 19 28.18 -16.45 11.63
N LYS A 20 27.31 -17.45 11.43
CA LYS A 20 25.92 -17.25 10.95
C LYS A 20 25.06 -16.38 11.85
N ASP A 21 25.39 -16.32 13.13
CA ASP A 21 24.71 -15.52 14.16
C ASP A 21 24.81 -14.01 13.91
N ILE A 22 25.85 -13.57 13.20
CA ILE A 22 26.15 -12.15 12.93
C ILE A 22 25.48 -11.67 11.64
N LEU A 23 24.90 -12.58 10.84
CA LEU A 23 24.24 -12.22 9.60
C LEU A 23 23.02 -11.33 9.87
N LYS A 24 22.94 -10.24 9.10
CA LYS A 24 21.79 -9.35 9.07
C LYS A 24 20.66 -10.05 8.30
N ALA A 25 19.42 -9.86 8.74
CA ALA A 25 18.27 -10.42 8.06
C ALA A 25 17.78 -9.48 6.96
N VAL A 26 17.33 -10.03 5.83
CA VAL A 26 16.79 -9.27 4.69
C VAL A 26 15.68 -8.32 5.10
N ASP A 27 14.75 -8.75 5.97
CA ASP A 27 13.63 -7.94 6.46
C ASP A 27 14.04 -6.80 7.43
N LYS A 28 15.29 -6.79 7.89
CA LYS A 28 15.87 -5.81 8.83
C LYS A 28 16.88 -4.85 8.19
N LEU A 29 17.10 -5.00 6.88
CA LEU A 29 17.95 -4.14 6.06
C LEU A 29 17.07 -3.08 5.36
N ASP A 30 17.37 -2.71 4.12
CA ASP A 30 16.63 -1.72 3.33
C ASP A 30 15.11 -1.98 3.29
N ALA A 31 14.67 -3.24 3.18
CA ALA A 31 13.25 -3.60 3.18
C ALA A 31 12.55 -3.21 4.48
N SER A 32 13.30 -3.04 5.59
CA SER A 32 12.76 -2.58 6.87
C SER A 32 12.18 -1.17 6.78
N GLU A 33 12.57 -0.35 5.80
CA GLU A 33 12.01 0.99 5.61
C GLU A 33 10.49 0.95 5.46
N VAL A 34 9.98 0.00 4.68
CA VAL A 34 8.55 -0.23 4.47
C VAL A 34 8.00 -1.28 5.46
N LEU A 35 8.68 -2.41 5.63
CA LEU A 35 8.17 -3.54 6.44
C LEU A 35 7.96 -3.18 7.92
N ARG A 36 8.69 -2.19 8.47
CA ARG A 36 8.45 -1.72 9.85
C ARG A 36 7.06 -1.12 10.06
N HIS A 37 6.41 -0.67 8.99
CA HIS A 37 5.05 -0.12 9.02
C HIS A 37 3.98 -1.21 8.89
N PHE A 38 4.37 -2.47 8.69
CA PHE A 38 3.47 -3.62 8.58
C PHE A 38 3.57 -4.53 9.82
N THR A 39 2.59 -5.42 9.98
CA THR A 39 2.51 -6.40 11.06
C THR A 39 3.10 -7.75 10.60
N PRO A 40 4.20 -8.24 11.21
CA PRO A 40 4.75 -9.56 10.90
C PRO A 40 3.83 -10.67 11.37
N VAL A 41 3.66 -11.71 10.54
CA VAL A 41 2.92 -12.93 10.87
C VAL A 41 3.81 -14.16 10.62
N PRO A 42 4.57 -14.62 11.64
CA PRO A 42 5.45 -15.79 11.51
C PRO A 42 4.67 -17.11 11.47
N GLY A 43 5.31 -18.17 10.96
CA GLY A 43 4.81 -19.54 10.99
C GLY A 43 3.87 -19.92 9.84
N ILE A 44 3.86 -19.16 8.75
CA ILE A 44 3.02 -19.44 7.58
C ILE A 44 3.85 -20.20 6.53
N THR A 45 3.39 -21.39 6.14
CA THR A 45 4.10 -22.26 5.18
C THR A 45 3.46 -22.31 3.79
N ASP A 46 2.15 -22.08 3.69
CA ASP A 46 1.42 -22.01 2.42
C ASP A 46 0.48 -20.80 2.42
N SER A 47 -0.47 -20.78 3.36
CA SER A 47 -1.39 -19.66 3.50
C SER A 47 -2.05 -19.59 4.88
N LEU A 48 -2.58 -18.42 5.20
CA LEU A 48 -3.35 -18.14 6.40
C LEU A 48 -4.60 -17.35 6.03
N GLU A 49 -5.78 -17.78 6.48
CA GLU A 49 -6.99 -16.96 6.36
C GLU A 49 -6.95 -15.84 7.42
N LEU A 50 -6.76 -14.61 6.95
CA LEU A 50 -7.00 -13.43 7.75
C LEU A 50 -8.48 -13.12 7.68
N GLY A 51 -9.10 -12.87 8.82
CA GLY A 51 -10.52 -12.54 8.87
C GLY A 51 -10.81 -11.77 10.14
N LYS A 52 -11.30 -10.55 9.98
CA LYS A 52 -11.92 -9.82 11.08
C LYS A 52 -13.43 -9.99 10.96
N VAL A 53 -14.09 -10.23 12.09
CA VAL A 53 -15.55 -10.12 12.15
C VAL A 53 -15.87 -8.63 12.00
N GLU A 54 -16.35 -8.24 10.82
CA GLU A 54 -16.75 -6.86 10.57
C GLU A 54 -18.11 -6.62 11.22
N GLY A 55 -18.19 -5.56 12.04
CA GLY A 55 -19.21 -5.41 13.07
C GLY A 55 -20.65 -5.38 12.58
N GLY A 56 -21.54 -5.93 13.41
CA GLY A 56 -22.97 -5.63 13.46
C GLY A 56 -23.31 -5.01 14.83
N SER A 57 -24.35 -4.18 14.89
CA SER A 57 -24.83 -3.58 16.14
C SER A 57 -25.83 -4.51 16.83
N ILE A 58 -25.44 -5.07 17.98
CA ILE A 58 -26.32 -5.95 18.79
C ILE A 58 -27.24 -5.16 19.73
N SER A 59 -26.90 -3.91 20.03
CA SER A 59 -27.60 -3.07 20.99
C SER A 59 -28.55 -2.11 20.26
N GLY A 60 -29.85 -2.23 20.52
CA GLY A 60 -30.90 -1.33 20.02
C GLY A 60 -31.78 -0.80 21.15
N LYS A 61 -32.62 0.22 20.87
CA LYS A 61 -33.62 0.70 21.83
C LYS A 61 -34.56 -0.44 22.19
N TYR A 62 -34.75 -0.70 23.48
CA TYR A 62 -35.73 -1.69 23.93
C TYR A 62 -37.16 -1.21 23.61
N THR A 63 -37.82 -1.90 22.68
CA THR A 63 -39.20 -1.59 22.24
C THR A 63 -40.22 -2.59 22.79
N GLY A 64 -39.85 -3.43 23.76
CA GLY A 64 -40.71 -4.49 24.32
C GLY A 64 -40.80 -5.76 23.47
N LYS A 65 -40.08 -5.83 22.34
CA LYS A 65 -39.90 -7.03 21.52
C LYS A 65 -38.41 -7.23 21.25
N PHE A 66 -37.93 -8.46 21.41
CA PHE A 66 -36.61 -8.85 20.93
C PHE A 66 -36.70 -9.07 19.42
N THR A 67 -36.41 -8.05 18.63
CA THR A 67 -36.17 -8.22 17.20
C THR A 67 -34.72 -8.71 17.04
N ALA A 68 -34.51 -9.86 16.40
CA ALA A 68 -33.17 -10.31 16.03
C ALA A 68 -32.49 -9.20 15.21
N GLY A 69 -31.43 -8.62 15.77
CA GLY A 69 -30.70 -7.51 15.14
C GLY A 69 -30.14 -7.94 13.78
N LYS A 70 -30.19 -7.02 12.82
CA LYS A 70 -29.57 -7.17 11.50
C LYS A 70 -28.10 -7.59 11.66
N TYR A 71 -27.79 -8.76 11.12
CA TYR A 71 -26.46 -9.34 10.86
C TYR A 71 -25.49 -9.38 12.06
N LEU A 72 -25.33 -10.58 12.66
CA LEU A 72 -24.08 -10.94 13.35
C LEU A 72 -22.96 -10.82 12.31
N GLY A 73 -21.89 -10.10 12.68
CA GLY A 73 -20.89 -9.57 11.75
C GLY A 73 -20.52 -10.47 10.56
N LYS A 74 -20.41 -9.85 9.38
CA LYS A 74 -19.95 -10.53 8.16
C LYS A 74 -18.46 -10.84 8.34
N ILE A 75 -18.09 -12.12 8.29
CA ILE A 75 -16.69 -12.50 8.16
C ILE A 75 -16.33 -12.31 6.69
N VAL A 76 -15.40 -11.41 6.41
CA VAL A 76 -14.82 -11.25 5.08
C VAL A 76 -13.44 -11.90 5.11
N PRO A 77 -13.31 -13.19 4.72
CA PRO A 77 -12.03 -13.87 4.74
C PRO A 77 -11.13 -13.29 3.62
N ARG A 78 -9.90 -12.93 3.97
CA ARG A 78 -8.83 -12.56 3.04
C ARG A 78 -7.66 -13.52 3.26
N ARG A 79 -7.28 -14.26 2.23
CA ARG A 79 -6.21 -15.26 2.33
C ARG A 79 -4.85 -14.58 2.14
N LEU A 80 -3.98 -14.68 3.13
CA LEU A 80 -2.56 -14.36 2.99
C LEU A 80 -1.87 -15.60 2.45
N VAL A 81 -1.29 -15.52 1.26
CA VAL A 81 -0.52 -16.59 0.62
C VAL A 81 0.95 -16.23 0.69
N VAL A 82 1.79 -17.13 1.18
CA VAL A 82 3.25 -16.93 1.16
C VAL A 82 3.84 -17.68 -0.02
N ARG A 83 4.80 -17.05 -0.70
CA ARG A 83 5.48 -17.62 -1.86
C ARG A 83 6.99 -17.64 -1.63
N PRO A 84 7.69 -18.65 -2.18
CA PRO A 84 9.13 -18.73 -2.07
C PRO A 84 9.81 -17.66 -2.93
N VAL A 85 10.79 -16.97 -2.35
CA VAL A 85 11.73 -16.10 -3.05
C VAL A 85 13.13 -16.69 -2.89
N VAL A 86 13.87 -16.73 -3.99
CA VAL A 86 15.24 -17.25 -4.05
C VAL A 86 16.21 -16.08 -4.02
N MET A 87 17.31 -16.25 -3.29
CA MET A 87 18.45 -15.33 -3.29
C MET A 87 19.66 -16.09 -3.78
N GLU A 88 20.20 -15.72 -4.93
CA GLU A 88 21.34 -16.39 -5.54
C GLU A 88 22.42 -15.36 -5.87
N MET A 89 23.67 -15.71 -5.57
CA MET A 89 24.84 -14.93 -5.90
C MET A 89 25.92 -15.87 -6.42
N SER A 90 26.47 -15.52 -7.57
CA SER A 90 27.62 -16.19 -8.18
C SER A 90 28.52 -15.09 -8.75
N ASP A 91 29.56 -14.71 -8.01
CA ASP A 91 30.51 -13.69 -8.49
C ASP A 91 31.95 -14.00 -8.05
N GLU A 92 32.90 -13.38 -8.73
CA GLU A 92 34.33 -13.45 -8.50
C GLU A 92 34.74 -12.51 -7.35
N PRO A 93 35.15 -13.04 -6.17
CA PRO A 93 35.46 -12.23 -5.00
C PRO A 93 36.61 -11.24 -5.21
N GLU A 94 37.49 -11.50 -6.20
CA GLU A 94 38.63 -10.63 -6.50
C GLU A 94 38.22 -9.24 -6.98
N ARG A 95 37.04 -9.11 -7.63
CA ARG A 95 36.49 -7.82 -8.07
C ARG A 95 36.21 -6.88 -6.91
N TYR A 96 35.64 -7.43 -5.84
CA TYR A 96 35.27 -6.68 -4.64
C TYR A 96 36.45 -6.32 -3.74
N ARG A 97 37.61 -6.96 -3.93
CA ARG A 97 38.81 -6.74 -3.11
C ARG A 97 39.30 -5.29 -3.15
N ARG A 98 39.32 -4.66 -4.33
CA ARG A 98 39.81 -3.27 -4.49
C ARG A 98 38.85 -2.27 -3.87
N THR A 99 37.56 -2.48 -4.05
CA THR A 99 36.47 -1.66 -3.50
C THR A 99 36.42 -1.78 -1.97
N TYR A 100 36.52 -3.00 -1.44
CA TYR A 100 36.54 -3.26 -0.01
C TYR A 100 37.70 -2.58 0.75
N ILE A 101 38.90 -2.54 0.15
CA ILE A 101 40.07 -1.84 0.75
C ILE A 101 39.84 -0.32 0.82
N ALA A 102 39.05 0.24 -0.10
CA ALA A 102 38.76 1.67 -0.15
C ALA A 102 37.56 2.08 0.74
N GLU A 103 36.55 1.22 0.88
CA GLU A 103 35.27 1.56 1.51
C GLU A 103 35.16 1.26 3.01
N VAL A 104 36.03 0.40 3.59
CA VAL A 104 35.91 -0.01 5.00
C VAL A 104 37.03 0.59 5.86
N PRO A 105 36.82 1.72 6.56
CA PRO A 105 37.84 2.31 7.43
C PRO A 105 37.90 1.60 8.79
N GLY A 106 39.05 1.00 9.07
CA GLY A 106 39.70 0.93 10.40
C GLY A 106 39.02 0.18 11.56
N THR A 107 37.77 -0.27 11.43
CA THR A 107 37.00 -0.90 12.53
C THR A 107 36.63 -2.35 12.23
N LEU A 108 37.55 -3.10 11.63
CA LEU A 108 37.32 -4.51 11.32
C LEU A 108 37.78 -5.42 12.46
N ARG A 109 36.90 -6.37 12.85
CA ARG A 109 37.28 -7.52 13.69
C ARG A 109 38.42 -8.27 13.01
N LYS A 110 39.44 -8.63 13.80
CA LYS A 110 40.71 -9.19 13.31
C LYS A 110 40.60 -10.56 12.62
N GLU A 111 39.50 -11.30 12.78
CA GLU A 111 39.49 -12.73 12.44
C GLU A 111 38.91 -13.06 11.04
N HIS A 112 37.78 -12.49 10.57
CA HIS A 112 37.23 -12.79 9.22
C HIS A 112 36.35 -11.66 8.63
N PRO A 113 36.93 -10.51 8.27
CA PRO A 113 36.15 -9.32 7.96
C PRO A 113 35.63 -9.25 6.51
N PHE A 114 36.34 -9.83 5.54
CA PHE A 114 35.96 -9.76 4.11
C PHE A 114 34.90 -10.80 3.74
N GLU A 115 35.01 -11.99 4.33
CA GLU A 115 34.13 -13.13 4.08
C GLU A 115 32.70 -12.88 4.58
N LEU A 116 32.59 -12.22 5.74
CA LEU A 116 31.30 -11.80 6.29
C LEU A 116 30.73 -10.57 5.57
N TRP A 117 31.60 -9.70 5.07
CA TRP A 117 31.17 -8.56 4.26
C TRP A 117 30.52 -9.02 2.96
N LEU A 118 31.10 -9.99 2.25
CA LEU A 118 30.57 -10.48 0.96
C LEU A 118 29.15 -11.06 1.09
N ILE A 119 28.89 -11.84 2.14
CA ILE A 119 27.55 -12.39 2.39
C ILE A 119 26.56 -11.30 2.85
N ASN A 120 27.00 -10.36 3.69
CA ASN A 120 26.13 -9.26 4.11
C ASN A 120 25.79 -8.35 2.93
N HIS A 121 26.70 -8.16 1.98
CA HIS A 121 26.44 -7.43 0.74
C HIS A 121 25.37 -8.14 -0.10
N GLY A 122 25.44 -9.47 -0.25
CA GLY A 122 24.37 -10.24 -0.89
C GLY A 122 23.02 -10.12 -0.19
N HIS A 123 23.00 -10.07 1.15
CA HIS A 123 21.77 -9.79 1.92
C HIS A 123 21.25 -8.35 1.72
N GLU A 124 22.13 -7.37 1.62
CA GLU A 124 21.79 -5.97 1.36
C GLU A 124 21.16 -5.82 -0.04
N LEU A 125 21.75 -6.44 -1.06
CA LEU A 125 21.16 -6.49 -2.42
C LEU A 125 19.79 -7.17 -2.44
N ALA A 126 19.66 -8.37 -1.85
CA ALA A 126 18.38 -9.08 -1.80
C ALA A 126 17.30 -8.30 -1.02
N SER A 127 17.72 -7.52 -0.01
CA SER A 127 16.82 -6.63 0.71
C SER A 127 16.39 -5.43 -0.11
N ASN A 128 17.28 -4.88 -0.92
CA ASN A 128 16.97 -3.79 -1.84
C ASN A 128 15.99 -4.25 -2.92
N ASP A 129 16.23 -5.43 -3.51
CA ASP A 129 15.32 -6.04 -4.48
C ASP A 129 13.93 -6.26 -3.88
N LEU A 130 13.89 -6.77 -2.63
CA LEU A 130 12.62 -6.95 -1.92
C LEU A 130 11.93 -5.61 -1.67
N LEU A 131 12.65 -4.56 -1.27
CA LEU A 131 12.11 -3.22 -1.08
C LEU A 131 11.36 -2.77 -2.33
N PHE A 132 11.96 -2.88 -3.51
CA PHE A 132 11.32 -2.48 -4.77
C PHE A 132 10.14 -3.36 -5.21
N ALA A 133 10.01 -4.57 -4.64
CA ALA A 133 8.94 -5.51 -4.98
C ALA A 133 7.70 -5.44 -4.06
N ILE A 134 7.82 -4.90 -2.84
CA ILE A 134 6.73 -4.95 -1.83
C ILE A 134 5.39 -4.37 -2.33
N PHE A 135 5.41 -3.30 -3.13
CA PHE A 135 4.18 -2.65 -3.62
C PHE A 135 3.76 -3.12 -5.01
N THR A 136 4.72 -3.33 -5.92
CA THR A 136 4.47 -3.50 -7.36
C THR A 136 4.48 -4.95 -7.83
N ALA A 137 5.00 -5.89 -7.03
CA ALA A 137 5.08 -7.28 -7.42
C ALA A 137 3.68 -7.87 -7.71
N LYS A 138 3.61 -8.73 -8.71
CA LYS A 138 2.41 -9.45 -9.12
C LYS A 138 2.79 -10.89 -9.42
N TYR A 139 2.20 -11.83 -8.69
CA TYR A 139 2.51 -13.23 -8.85
C TYR A 139 2.22 -13.71 -10.29
N SER A 140 3.21 -14.38 -10.89
CA SER A 140 3.06 -15.09 -12.14
C SER A 140 3.26 -16.59 -11.91
N ALA A 141 2.39 -17.40 -12.52
CA ALA A 141 2.56 -18.86 -12.57
C ALA A 141 3.46 -19.32 -13.73
N ASP A 142 3.92 -18.40 -14.56
CA ASP A 142 4.79 -18.65 -15.70
C ASP A 142 6.22 -18.97 -15.24
N GLU A 143 6.74 -20.13 -15.61
CA GLU A 143 8.08 -20.58 -15.24
C GLU A 143 9.19 -19.77 -15.91
N GLU A 144 8.90 -19.04 -17.00
CA GLU A 144 9.87 -18.18 -17.68
C GLU A 144 10.08 -16.84 -16.95
N LYS A 145 9.17 -16.47 -16.05
CA LYS A 145 9.24 -15.23 -15.29
C LYS A 145 9.91 -15.44 -13.94
N THR A 146 11.20 -15.14 -13.88
CA THR A 146 12.05 -15.41 -12.73
C THR A 146 12.39 -14.18 -11.90
N ASP A 147 11.86 -13.00 -12.26
CA ASP A 147 12.13 -11.77 -11.53
C ASP A 147 11.44 -11.77 -10.17
N ILE A 148 12.01 -11.05 -9.21
CA ILE A 148 11.40 -10.92 -7.87
C ILE A 148 9.98 -10.31 -7.95
N GLN A 149 9.74 -9.44 -8.94
CA GLN A 149 8.45 -8.81 -9.20
C GLN A 149 7.36 -9.82 -9.60
N ASP A 150 7.73 -11.00 -10.12
CA ASP A 150 6.78 -12.05 -10.50
C ASP A 150 6.57 -13.10 -9.39
N SER A 151 7.27 -12.98 -8.26
CA SER A 151 7.35 -14.03 -7.24
C SER A 151 6.16 -14.05 -6.27
N PHE A 152 5.52 -12.91 -6.01
CA PHE A 152 4.43 -12.77 -5.05
C PHE A 152 3.53 -11.56 -5.37
N ASP A 153 2.38 -11.47 -4.72
CA ASP A 153 1.50 -10.30 -4.83
C ASP A 153 1.90 -9.23 -3.82
N GLY A 154 2.29 -8.07 -4.33
CA GLY A 154 2.55 -6.86 -3.57
C GLY A 154 1.27 -6.16 -3.13
N ILE A 155 1.43 -5.17 -2.25
CA ILE A 155 0.30 -4.42 -1.68
C ILE A 155 -0.51 -3.70 -2.78
N GLY A 156 0.17 -3.10 -3.76
CA GLY A 156 -0.48 -2.41 -4.87
C GLY A 156 -1.33 -3.35 -5.72
N THR A 157 -0.80 -4.52 -6.06
CA THR A 157 -1.53 -5.57 -6.78
C THR A 157 -2.81 -5.99 -6.02
N ILE A 158 -2.73 -6.21 -4.71
CA ILE A 158 -3.89 -6.58 -3.88
C ILE A 158 -4.95 -5.47 -3.88
N VAL A 159 -4.53 -4.20 -3.88
CA VAL A 159 -5.45 -3.06 -3.99
C VAL A 159 -6.11 -3.07 -5.37
N THR A 160 -5.34 -3.12 -6.46
CA THR A 160 -5.87 -3.13 -7.84
C THR A 160 -6.82 -4.30 -8.10
N GLU A 161 -6.53 -5.48 -7.56
CA GLU A 161 -7.45 -6.63 -7.63
C GLU A 161 -8.73 -6.40 -6.82
N GLY A 162 -8.62 -5.81 -5.62
CA GLY A 162 -9.77 -5.42 -4.81
C GLY A 162 -10.67 -4.38 -5.50
N GLU A 163 -10.06 -3.45 -6.24
CA GLU A 163 -10.75 -2.46 -7.07
C GLU A 163 -11.49 -3.11 -8.25
N ALA A 164 -10.84 -4.05 -8.95
CA ALA A 164 -11.45 -4.78 -10.05
C ALA A 164 -12.64 -5.65 -9.60
N VAL A 165 -12.51 -6.32 -8.45
CA VAL A 165 -13.58 -7.12 -7.86
C VAL A 165 -14.69 -6.24 -7.28
N GLY A 166 -14.37 -5.02 -6.84
CA GLY A 166 -15.30 -4.04 -6.26
C GLY A 166 -15.41 -4.05 -4.74
N ASP A 167 -14.56 -4.83 -4.07
CA ASP A 167 -14.36 -4.74 -2.63
C ASP A 167 -13.80 -3.36 -2.22
N ILE A 168 -13.04 -2.72 -3.12
CA ILE A 168 -12.52 -1.37 -2.98
C ILE A 168 -13.23 -0.48 -4.00
N SER A 169 -14.14 0.37 -3.54
CA SER A 169 -14.88 1.29 -4.40
C SER A 169 -15.47 2.45 -3.59
N SER A 170 -15.84 3.53 -4.27
CA SER A 170 -16.55 4.62 -3.62
C SER A 170 -17.94 4.20 -3.11
N ALA A 171 -18.51 3.10 -3.64
CA ALA A 171 -19.77 2.53 -3.18
C ALA A 171 -19.63 1.80 -1.82
N GLU A 172 -18.51 1.10 -1.62
CA GLU A 172 -18.17 0.50 -0.32
C GLU A 172 -17.71 1.55 0.70
N GLY A 173 -17.40 2.77 0.24
CA GLY A 173 -17.01 3.91 1.07
C GLY A 173 -15.57 3.82 1.60
N ASN A 174 -14.74 3.00 0.97
CA ASN A 174 -13.31 2.84 1.25
C ASN A 174 -12.43 3.44 0.13
N VAL A 175 -13.01 4.29 -0.72
CA VAL A 175 -12.30 5.10 -1.71
C VAL A 175 -12.72 6.55 -1.56
N TYR A 176 -11.74 7.45 -1.45
CA TYR A 176 -11.94 8.89 -1.44
C TYR A 176 -11.49 9.51 -2.77
N ALA A 177 -12.36 10.28 -3.41
CA ALA A 177 -12.05 10.94 -4.67
C ALA A 177 -11.20 12.20 -4.42
N THR A 178 -9.86 12.07 -4.46
CA THR A 178 -8.95 13.21 -4.29
C THR A 178 -8.88 14.07 -5.53
N GLY A 179 -9.14 13.50 -6.71
CA GLY A 179 -8.75 14.14 -7.96
C GLY A 179 -7.23 14.08 -8.15
N GLU A 180 -6.73 14.79 -9.16
CA GLU A 180 -5.30 14.97 -9.38
C GLU A 180 -4.69 15.77 -8.23
N LEU A 181 -3.55 15.33 -7.70
CA LEU A 181 -2.84 16.02 -6.62
C LEU A 181 -1.87 17.05 -7.21
N SER A 182 -1.86 18.26 -6.65
CA SER A 182 -0.96 19.33 -7.08
C SER A 182 -0.24 19.96 -5.88
N ARG A 183 0.84 20.70 -6.15
CA ARG A 183 1.56 21.42 -5.09
C ARG A 183 0.67 22.42 -4.35
N ALA A 184 -0.41 22.92 -4.95
CA ALA A 184 -1.27 23.91 -4.33
C ALA A 184 -2.27 23.31 -3.32
N ASP A 185 -2.65 22.04 -3.50
CA ASP A 185 -3.80 21.46 -2.80
C ASP A 185 -3.53 20.11 -2.12
N ILE A 186 -2.33 19.54 -2.28
CA ILE A 186 -1.97 18.22 -1.74
C ILE A 186 -2.25 18.13 -0.24
N GLY A 187 -1.85 19.12 0.56
CA GLY A 187 -2.04 19.09 2.00
C GLY A 187 -3.51 19.14 2.42
N GLU A 188 -4.32 19.96 1.73
CA GLU A 188 -5.76 20.04 1.96
C GLU A 188 -6.45 18.74 1.58
N LYS A 189 -6.15 18.19 0.39
CA LYS A 189 -6.74 16.94 -0.10
C LYS A 189 -6.40 15.74 0.77
N LEU A 190 -5.14 15.60 1.21
CA LEU A 190 -4.74 14.54 2.13
C LEU A 190 -5.43 14.69 3.50
N LEU A 191 -5.59 15.92 4.00
CA LEU A 191 -6.30 16.21 5.23
C LEU A 191 -7.80 15.92 5.13
N GLU A 192 -8.43 16.24 4.00
CA GLU A 192 -9.83 15.90 3.72
C GLU A 192 -10.04 14.38 3.66
N MET A 193 -9.15 13.65 2.97
CA MET A 193 -9.15 12.18 2.96
C MET A 193 -9.04 11.61 4.39
N TRP A 194 -8.15 12.15 5.22
CA TRP A 194 -8.07 11.75 6.63
C TRP A 194 -9.34 12.09 7.42
N ARG A 195 -9.94 13.26 7.17
CA ARG A 195 -11.17 13.70 7.84
C ARG A 195 -12.40 12.88 7.42
N HIS A 196 -12.42 12.38 6.19
CA HIS A 196 -13.45 11.48 5.68
C HIS A 196 -13.56 10.19 6.50
N MET A 197 -12.43 9.69 7.04
CA MET A 197 -12.42 8.49 7.86
C MET A 197 -13.29 8.63 9.13
N PRO A 198 -13.96 7.54 9.56
CA PRO A 198 -14.86 7.58 10.72
C PRO A 198 -14.10 7.91 12.01
N ARG A 199 -14.81 8.47 12.98
CA ARG A 199 -14.23 8.86 14.29
C ARG A 199 -13.58 7.68 15.02
N THR A 200 -14.09 6.46 14.82
CA THR A 200 -13.52 5.23 15.39
C THR A 200 -12.14 4.92 14.81
N PHE A 201 -11.96 5.10 13.50
CA PHE A 201 -10.66 4.94 12.84
C PHE A 201 -9.68 6.00 13.32
N LYS A 202 -10.07 7.28 13.28
CA LYS A 202 -9.21 8.39 13.71
C LYS A 202 -8.79 8.29 15.17
N ARG A 203 -9.47 7.49 15.99
CA ARG A 203 -9.11 7.23 17.40
C ARG A 203 -8.08 6.12 17.62
N LYS A 204 -7.72 5.36 16.58
CA LYS A 204 -6.70 4.31 16.65
C LYS A 204 -5.29 4.91 16.80
N LYS A 205 -4.34 4.01 17.02
CA LYS A 205 -2.90 4.30 17.06
C LYS A 205 -2.27 3.81 15.76
N ASN A 206 -1.05 4.25 15.47
CA ASN A 206 -0.26 3.79 14.32
C ASN A 206 -1.00 3.91 12.97
N ILE A 207 -1.72 5.02 12.76
CA ILE A 207 -2.36 5.32 11.48
C ILE A 207 -1.28 5.77 10.50
N LYS A 208 -1.22 5.12 9.35
CA LYS A 208 -0.22 5.34 8.30
C LYS A 208 -0.91 5.78 7.03
N MET A 209 -0.40 6.84 6.43
CA MET A 209 -0.76 7.29 5.09
C MET A 209 0.45 7.08 4.19
N PHE A 210 0.34 6.12 3.28
CA PHE A 210 1.39 5.77 2.33
C PHE A 210 1.26 6.63 1.08
N ILE A 211 2.35 7.28 0.71
CA ILE A 211 2.47 8.17 -0.45
C ILE A 211 3.81 7.92 -1.15
N SER A 212 3.92 8.26 -2.43
CA SER A 212 5.21 8.24 -3.14
C SER A 212 6.16 9.31 -2.59
N ASP A 213 7.47 9.14 -2.82
CA ASP A 213 8.48 10.15 -2.46
C ASP A 213 8.20 11.49 -3.14
N ASP A 214 7.83 11.48 -4.43
CA ASP A 214 7.46 12.67 -5.20
C ASP A 214 6.31 13.45 -4.55
N LEU A 215 5.25 12.75 -4.11
CA LEU A 215 4.15 13.37 -3.37
C LEU A 215 4.59 13.88 -2.00
N GLY A 216 5.53 13.19 -1.35
CA GLY A 216 6.12 13.63 -0.08
C GLY A 216 6.86 14.96 -0.23
N ASP A 217 7.64 15.12 -1.29
CA ASP A 217 8.36 16.35 -1.59
C ASP A 217 7.42 17.48 -2.00
N MET A 218 6.38 17.18 -2.79
CA MET A 218 5.31 18.13 -3.10
C MET A 218 4.59 18.63 -1.83
N TYR A 219 4.36 17.74 -0.86
CA TYR A 219 3.71 18.07 0.39
C TYR A 219 4.59 18.97 1.28
N ASP A 220 5.90 18.71 1.34
CA ASP A 220 6.83 19.57 2.07
C ASP A 220 6.88 20.98 1.47
N ASP A 221 6.87 21.07 0.13
CA ASP A 221 6.84 22.34 -0.57
C ASP A 221 5.52 23.09 -0.34
N TRP A 222 4.37 22.43 -0.42
CA TRP A 222 3.08 23.01 -0.03
C TRP A 222 3.10 23.55 1.39
N ARG A 223 3.69 22.80 2.33
CA ARG A 223 3.79 23.22 3.74
C ARG A 223 4.67 24.46 3.92
N LYS A 224 5.75 24.59 3.15
CA LYS A 224 6.60 25.82 3.17
C LYS A 224 5.82 27.02 2.66
N ASP A 225 4.98 26.83 1.65
CA ASP A 225 4.18 27.90 1.04
C ASP A 225 3.06 28.37 1.99
N GLU A 226 2.43 27.45 2.73
CA GLU A 226 1.38 27.73 3.74
C GLU A 226 1.92 28.18 5.10
N GLY A 227 3.20 27.92 5.39
CA GLY A 227 3.83 28.22 6.66
C GLY A 227 4.17 29.71 6.83
N THR A 228 3.70 30.34 7.90
CA THR A 228 4.21 31.66 8.32
C THR A 228 5.66 31.50 8.77
N ILE A 229 6.62 32.18 8.13
CA ILE A 229 8.03 32.22 8.54
C ILE A 229 8.12 32.77 9.97
N VAL A 230 8.33 31.92 10.97
CA VAL A 230 8.75 32.35 12.30
C VAL A 230 10.29 32.32 12.33
N ILE A 231 10.89 33.48 12.07
CA ILE A 231 12.34 33.68 12.13
C ILE A 231 12.86 33.24 13.51
N GLY A 232 13.71 32.21 13.56
CA GLY A 232 14.54 31.90 14.73
C GLY A 232 14.39 30.51 15.37
N LEU A 233 13.51 29.64 14.89
CA LEU A 233 13.47 28.23 15.31
C LEU A 233 14.00 27.35 14.18
N LYS A 234 14.97 26.48 14.48
CA LYS A 234 15.33 25.39 13.56
C LYS A 234 14.08 24.54 13.36
N GLU A 235 13.68 24.32 12.11
CA GLU A 235 12.58 23.43 11.77
C GLU A 235 12.85 22.06 12.40
N ASP A 236 12.00 21.66 13.33
CA ASP A 236 12.04 20.32 13.88
C ASP A 236 11.50 19.38 12.80
N THR A 237 12.42 18.72 12.08
CA THR A 237 12.11 17.73 11.03
C THR A 237 11.25 16.56 11.50
N SER A 238 10.95 16.46 12.80
CA SER A 238 9.96 15.51 13.33
C SER A 238 8.52 15.87 12.98
N ASP A 239 8.21 17.15 12.73
CA ASP A 239 6.85 17.57 12.39
C ASP A 239 6.46 17.24 10.93
N THR A 240 7.40 16.93 10.03
CA THR A 240 7.09 16.53 8.64
C THR A 240 6.69 15.05 8.53
N GLN A 241 6.97 14.26 9.56
CA GLN A 241 6.60 12.84 9.60
C GLN A 241 5.09 12.62 9.78
N HIS A 242 4.33 13.66 10.15
CA HIS A 242 2.90 13.57 10.39
C HIS A 242 2.11 14.53 9.49
N LEU A 243 0.89 14.12 9.15
CA LEU A 243 -0.04 14.94 8.39
C LEU A 243 -0.45 16.17 9.22
N LEU A 244 -0.31 17.36 8.65
CA LEU A 244 -0.65 18.64 9.26
C LEU A 244 -2.16 18.69 9.51
N GLY A 245 -2.56 19.16 10.70
CA GLY A 245 -3.98 19.18 11.10
C GLY A 245 -4.54 17.81 11.54
N SER A 246 -3.73 16.75 11.55
CA SER A 246 -4.11 15.45 12.12
C SER A 246 -3.85 15.31 13.62
N ASN A 247 -3.20 16.31 14.25
CA ASN A 247 -2.71 16.29 15.64
C ASN A 247 -1.71 15.15 15.92
N ASN A 248 -0.75 14.94 15.02
CA ASN A 248 0.28 13.89 15.10
C ASN A 248 -0.31 12.47 15.24
N ARG A 249 -1.46 12.25 14.61
CA ARG A 249 -2.16 10.95 14.65
C ARG A 249 -1.97 10.13 13.40
N CYS A 250 -1.76 10.78 12.27
CA CYS A 250 -1.52 10.15 10.98
C CYS A 250 -0.07 10.40 10.59
N GLU A 251 0.70 9.34 10.47
CA GLU A 251 2.09 9.38 10.00
C GLU A 251 2.11 9.26 8.49
N LEU A 252 2.86 10.15 7.83
CA LEU A 252 3.13 10.09 6.41
C LEU A 252 4.30 9.13 6.18
N VAL A 253 4.02 8.02 5.52
CA VAL A 253 5.02 7.02 5.15
C VAL A 253 5.32 7.23 3.68
N ARG A 254 6.54 7.67 3.39
CA ARG A 254 7.02 7.79 2.02
C ARG A 254 7.50 6.43 1.54
N VAL A 255 7.12 6.10 0.33
CA VAL A 255 7.28 4.78 -0.27
C VAL A 255 8.16 4.96 -1.50
N PRO A 256 9.45 4.61 -1.43
CA PRO A 256 10.41 4.85 -2.52
C PRO A 256 10.19 3.94 -3.73
N ASN A 257 9.29 2.96 -3.61
CA ASN A 257 9.07 1.88 -4.55
C ASN A 257 7.69 1.92 -5.24
N LEU A 258 7.00 3.06 -5.22
CA LEU A 258 5.85 3.26 -6.11
C LEU A 258 6.35 3.64 -7.52
N PRO A 259 5.60 3.28 -8.59
CA PRO A 259 5.96 3.67 -9.95
C PRO A 259 6.08 5.19 -10.12
N ASP A 260 6.94 5.62 -11.04
CA ASP A 260 7.18 7.04 -11.31
C ASP A 260 5.88 7.78 -11.65
N GLY A 261 5.67 8.94 -11.03
CA GLY A 261 4.45 9.73 -11.22
C GLY A 261 3.20 9.15 -10.55
N SER A 262 3.32 8.09 -9.74
CA SER A 262 2.19 7.55 -8.99
C SER A 262 1.63 8.58 -8.01
N GLN A 263 0.34 8.89 -8.19
CA GLN A 263 -0.43 9.74 -7.28
C GLN A 263 -1.26 8.90 -6.28
N PHE A 264 -0.93 7.62 -6.13
CA PHE A 264 -1.64 6.72 -5.23
C PHE A 264 -1.43 7.08 -3.77
N VAL A 265 -2.52 7.06 -2.99
CA VAL A 265 -2.51 7.32 -1.56
C VAL A 265 -3.30 6.24 -0.85
N MET A 266 -2.69 5.60 0.14
CA MET A 266 -3.34 4.59 0.97
C MET A 266 -3.33 4.98 2.44
N LEU A 267 -4.51 5.03 3.06
CA LEU A 267 -4.69 5.34 4.48
C LEU A 267 -5.19 4.11 5.23
N THR A 268 -4.37 3.60 6.15
CA THR A 268 -4.73 2.45 6.97
C THR A 268 -3.99 2.45 8.31
N THR A 269 -4.06 1.36 9.07
CA THR A 269 -3.30 1.18 10.31
C THR A 269 -2.21 0.12 10.12
N LYS A 270 -1.11 0.23 10.88
CA LYS A 270 -0.05 -0.80 10.88
C LYS A 270 -0.61 -2.19 11.16
N GLU A 271 -1.59 -2.30 12.05
CA GLU A 271 -2.23 -3.54 12.44
C GLU A 271 -3.09 -4.15 11.32
N ASN A 272 -3.45 -3.37 10.31
CA ASN A 272 -4.28 -3.83 9.19
C ASN A 272 -3.46 -4.39 8.02
N VAL A 273 -2.19 -4.00 7.88
CA VAL A 273 -1.30 -4.51 6.82
C VAL A 273 -0.40 -5.59 7.39
N CYS A 274 -0.45 -6.79 6.84
CA CYS A 274 0.31 -7.94 7.31
C CYS A 274 1.31 -8.41 6.25
N TYR A 275 2.48 -8.86 6.71
CA TYR A 275 3.39 -9.66 5.92
C TYR A 275 3.66 -11.00 6.62
N GLY A 276 3.46 -12.08 5.87
CA GLY A 276 3.60 -13.44 6.36
C GLY A 276 4.93 -14.05 5.94
N PHE A 277 5.49 -14.91 6.79
CA PHE A 277 6.69 -15.69 6.52
C PHE A 277 6.72 -16.98 7.36
N ASP A 278 7.55 -17.95 7.00
CA ASP A 278 7.69 -19.19 7.78
C ASP A 278 8.51 -18.93 9.06
N LYS A 279 9.83 -18.73 8.93
CA LYS A 279 10.72 -18.47 10.08
C LYS A 279 11.56 -17.24 9.86
N GLU A 280 11.78 -16.48 10.94
CA GLU A 280 12.70 -15.32 10.91
C GLU A 280 14.13 -15.72 10.51
N SER A 281 14.53 -16.96 10.80
CA SER A 281 15.83 -17.49 10.41
C SER A 281 16.01 -17.62 8.89
N ASP A 282 14.91 -17.72 8.12
CA ASP A 282 14.97 -17.93 6.68
C ASP A 282 15.45 -16.68 5.95
N PHE A 283 15.14 -15.49 6.48
CA PHE A 283 15.68 -14.21 6.01
C PHE A 283 17.20 -14.08 6.22
N LYS A 284 17.82 -14.97 7.03
CA LYS A 284 19.28 -15.06 7.23
C LYS A 284 19.91 -16.28 6.55
N SER A 285 19.14 -17.02 5.76
CA SER A 285 19.50 -18.40 5.38
C SER A 285 20.41 -18.54 4.16
N ILE A 286 21.00 -17.44 3.65
CA ILE A 286 21.92 -17.52 2.51
C ILE A 286 23.14 -18.37 2.89
N LYS A 287 23.38 -19.43 2.13
CA LYS A 287 24.40 -20.43 2.42
C LYS A 287 25.36 -20.50 1.24
N PRO A 288 26.66 -20.24 1.48
CA PRO A 288 27.64 -20.43 0.44
C PRO A 288 27.95 -21.92 0.25
N PHE A 289 28.21 -22.31 -0.99
CA PHE A 289 28.51 -23.68 -1.39
C PHE A 289 29.61 -23.73 -2.45
N MET A 290 30.21 -24.90 -2.66
CA MET A 290 31.19 -25.12 -3.72
C MET A 290 30.46 -25.50 -5.00
N SER A 291 30.46 -24.64 -6.01
CA SER A 291 29.91 -24.93 -7.34
C SER A 291 30.82 -25.82 -8.20
N GLY A 292 32.08 -25.98 -7.79
CA GLY A 292 33.13 -26.65 -8.57
C GLY A 292 34.00 -25.70 -9.40
N ASN A 293 33.62 -24.42 -9.49
CA ASN A 293 34.48 -23.37 -10.02
C ASN A 293 35.37 -22.77 -8.90
N PRO A 294 36.71 -22.84 -9.00
CA PRO A 294 37.60 -22.36 -7.95
C PRO A 294 37.76 -20.84 -7.90
N TYR A 295 37.09 -20.09 -8.79
CA TYR A 295 37.19 -18.63 -8.86
C TYR A 295 35.88 -17.90 -8.52
N THR A 296 34.76 -18.61 -8.38
CA THR A 296 33.47 -18.01 -8.05
C THR A 296 33.05 -18.32 -6.63
N PHE A 297 32.51 -17.31 -5.95
CA PHE A 297 31.81 -17.49 -4.70
C PHE A 297 30.32 -17.63 -4.97
N ASP A 298 29.83 -18.84 -4.72
CA ASP A 298 28.44 -19.20 -4.95
C ASP A 298 27.69 -19.29 -3.62
N ALA A 299 26.57 -18.58 -3.52
CA ALA A 299 25.70 -18.59 -2.36
C ALA A 299 24.24 -18.60 -2.77
N ALA A 300 23.44 -19.43 -2.08
CA ALA A 300 22.01 -19.56 -2.32
C ALA A 300 21.24 -19.51 -1.00
N GLY A 301 20.10 -18.84 -1.01
CA GLY A 301 19.16 -18.72 0.10
C GLY A 301 17.73 -18.78 -0.41
N LYS A 302 16.81 -19.09 0.50
CA LYS A 302 15.39 -19.14 0.19
C LYS A 302 14.60 -18.67 1.39
N TYR A 303 13.61 -17.81 1.17
CA TYR A 303 12.66 -17.41 2.19
C TYR A 303 11.24 -17.41 1.63
N LEU A 304 10.24 -17.45 2.49
CA LEU A 304 8.84 -17.31 2.10
C LEU A 304 8.34 -15.93 2.52
N ILE A 305 7.63 -15.25 1.61
CA ILE A 305 7.01 -13.97 1.91
C ILE A 305 5.66 -13.82 1.20
N GLY A 306 4.76 -13.07 1.81
CA GLY A 306 3.48 -12.71 1.22
C GLY A 306 2.82 -11.56 1.98
N PHE A 307 1.98 -10.79 1.30
CA PHE A 307 1.35 -9.59 1.84
C PHE A 307 -0.17 -9.73 1.82
N GLN A 308 -0.87 -9.14 2.79
CA GLN A 308 -2.33 -9.08 2.79
C GLN A 308 -2.87 -8.03 3.78
N PHE A 309 -4.08 -7.54 3.52
CA PHE A 309 -4.84 -6.74 4.49
C PHE A 309 -5.71 -7.62 5.40
N VAL A 310 -5.84 -7.24 6.67
CA VAL A 310 -6.79 -7.87 7.59
C VAL A 310 -8.23 -7.50 7.22
N SER A 311 -8.48 -6.26 6.81
CA SER A 311 -9.78 -5.76 6.34
C SER A 311 -9.62 -4.57 5.39
N VAL A 312 -10.47 -4.52 4.37
CA VAL A 312 -10.59 -3.37 3.45
C VAL A 312 -11.84 -2.53 3.74
N HIS A 313 -12.54 -2.79 4.85
CA HIS A 313 -13.75 -2.07 5.20
C HIS A 313 -13.47 -0.60 5.50
N LYS A 314 -14.43 0.28 5.16
CA LYS A 314 -14.38 1.75 5.35
C LYS A 314 -14.03 2.24 6.76
N SER A 315 -14.07 1.36 7.77
CA SER A 315 -13.67 1.67 9.15
C SER A 315 -12.18 1.43 9.47
N GLU A 316 -11.44 0.82 8.56
CA GLU A 316 -10.06 0.34 8.73
C GLU A 316 -9.14 0.76 7.56
N PHE A 317 -9.72 1.05 6.40
CA PHE A 317 -8.99 1.20 5.15
C PHE A 317 -9.65 2.24 4.25
N CYS A 318 -8.83 3.05 3.59
CA CYS A 318 -9.25 3.96 2.54
C CYS A 318 -8.11 4.21 1.55
N VAL A 319 -8.39 4.21 0.25
CA VAL A 319 -7.46 4.62 -0.81
C VAL A 319 -8.02 5.82 -1.57
N ASN A 320 -7.20 6.51 -2.34
CA ASN A 320 -7.70 7.50 -3.27
C ASN A 320 -8.17 6.88 -4.60
N ASP A 321 -8.69 7.70 -5.50
CA ASP A 321 -9.22 7.31 -6.80
C ASP A 321 -8.16 7.21 -7.92
N ARG A 322 -6.88 7.34 -7.56
CA ARG A 322 -5.75 7.30 -8.50
C ARG A 322 -5.20 5.87 -8.62
N PRO A 323 -4.81 5.43 -9.82
CA PRO A 323 -4.23 4.10 -9.98
C PRO A 323 -2.87 4.02 -9.26
N VAL A 324 -2.53 2.82 -8.77
CA VAL A 324 -1.20 2.52 -8.18
C VAL A 324 -0.10 2.77 -9.20
N ASP A 325 -0.29 2.30 -10.43
CA ASP A 325 0.59 2.51 -11.57
C ASP A 325 -0.13 3.40 -12.60
N PRO A 326 0.38 4.62 -12.86
CA PRO A 326 -0.18 5.52 -13.88
C PRO A 326 -0.16 4.98 -15.30
N GLU A 327 0.84 4.15 -15.64
CA GLU A 327 0.95 3.50 -16.96
C GLU A 327 0.16 2.18 -17.02
N GLY A 328 -0.20 1.66 -15.85
CA GLY A 328 -0.96 0.44 -15.66
C GLY A 328 -2.44 0.56 -16.02
N THR A 329 -3.15 -0.57 -15.88
CA THR A 329 -4.61 -0.57 -16.06
C THR A 329 -5.28 0.01 -14.82
N ASN A 330 -6.02 1.11 -14.99
CA ASN A 330 -6.91 1.61 -13.94
C ASN A 330 -8.23 0.81 -13.95
N PRO A 331 -8.50 -0.02 -12.94
CA PRO A 331 -9.72 -0.84 -12.88
C PRO A 331 -10.99 -0.02 -12.65
N PHE A 332 -10.88 1.23 -12.19
CA PHE A 332 -12.04 2.10 -11.98
C PHE A 332 -12.61 2.64 -13.29
N GLY A 333 -13.93 2.65 -13.38
CA GLY A 333 -14.71 3.58 -14.20
C GLY A 333 -15.29 4.68 -13.31
N TYR A 334 -15.47 5.87 -13.88
CA TYR A 334 -15.99 7.03 -13.16
C TYR A 334 -17.39 7.38 -13.68
N ILE A 335 -18.32 7.67 -12.78
CA ILE A 335 -19.65 8.20 -13.15
C ILE A 335 -19.75 9.61 -12.60
N GLU A 336 -19.85 10.60 -13.49
CA GLU A 336 -20.02 12.02 -13.16
C GLU A 336 -21.47 12.42 -13.42
N VAL A 337 -22.16 12.98 -12.43
CA VAL A 337 -23.57 13.32 -12.55
C VAL A 337 -23.79 14.83 -12.45
N THR A 338 -24.40 15.41 -13.47
CA THR A 338 -24.85 16.81 -13.50
C THR A 338 -26.36 16.85 -13.37
N ILE A 339 -26.86 17.59 -12.39
CA ILE A 339 -28.29 17.85 -12.22
C ILE A 339 -28.63 19.19 -12.88
N THR A 340 -29.70 19.22 -13.66
CA THR A 340 -30.22 20.43 -14.30
C THR A 340 -31.74 20.54 -14.09
N PRO A 341 -32.29 21.75 -13.94
CA PRO A 341 -31.62 23.05 -13.89
C PRO A 341 -30.97 23.34 -12.52
N ASP A 342 -30.15 24.39 -12.42
CA ASP A 342 -29.43 24.77 -11.17
C ASP A 342 -30.41 25.06 -10.01
N GLU A 343 -31.59 25.57 -10.33
CA GLU A 343 -32.66 25.77 -9.36
C GLU A 343 -33.11 24.44 -8.70
N ALA A 344 -33.05 23.30 -9.41
CA ALA A 344 -33.35 22.00 -8.81
C ALA A 344 -32.26 21.58 -7.81
N VAL A 345 -30.99 21.90 -8.08
CA VAL A 345 -29.88 21.69 -7.14
C VAL A 345 -30.11 22.51 -5.87
N ASN A 346 -30.45 23.80 -6.02
CA ASN A 346 -30.77 24.69 -4.89
C ASN A 346 -31.99 24.23 -4.09
N ASN A 347 -32.91 23.48 -4.71
CA ASN A 347 -34.08 22.89 -4.06
C ASN A 347 -33.84 21.47 -3.50
N GLY A 348 -32.58 21.06 -3.35
CA GLY A 348 -32.18 19.80 -2.70
C GLY A 348 -31.98 18.62 -3.64
N GLY A 349 -31.97 18.84 -4.96
CA GLY A 349 -31.67 17.81 -5.95
C GLY A 349 -30.27 17.22 -5.73
N LYS A 350 -30.21 15.91 -5.50
CA LYS A 350 -28.98 15.12 -5.30
C LYS A 350 -29.04 13.82 -6.08
N TRP A 351 -27.94 13.09 -6.11
CA TRP A 351 -27.86 11.78 -6.76
C TRP A 351 -27.07 10.77 -5.93
N ARG A 352 -27.25 9.48 -6.22
CA ARG A 352 -26.39 8.40 -5.69
C ARG A 352 -26.49 7.16 -6.58
N ILE A 353 -25.61 6.19 -6.35
CA ILE A 353 -25.79 4.84 -6.86
C ILE A 353 -26.75 4.10 -5.94
N GLN A 354 -27.72 3.40 -6.54
CA GLN A 354 -28.76 2.70 -5.81
C GLN A 354 -28.15 1.71 -4.80
N GLY A 355 -28.55 1.82 -3.54
CA GLY A 355 -28.04 1.01 -2.42
C GLY A 355 -27.06 1.75 -1.50
N GLU A 356 -26.52 2.89 -1.94
CA GLU A 356 -25.68 3.74 -1.08
C GLU A 356 -26.51 4.54 -0.08
N GLU A 357 -25.96 4.77 1.12
CA GLU A 357 -26.62 5.59 2.14
C GLU A 357 -26.42 7.11 1.90
N ALA A 358 -25.28 7.50 1.33
CA ALA A 358 -24.91 8.90 1.14
C ALA A 358 -25.40 9.44 -0.20
N TRP A 359 -26.01 10.63 -0.16
CA TRP A 359 -26.37 11.41 -1.35
C TRP A 359 -25.25 12.38 -1.71
N ARG A 360 -24.98 12.52 -3.01
CA ARG A 360 -23.92 13.36 -3.57
C ARG A 360 -24.49 14.59 -4.27
N GLU A 361 -23.70 15.66 -4.26
CA GLU A 361 -24.02 16.92 -4.91
C GLU A 361 -23.85 16.83 -6.44
N SER A 362 -24.53 17.73 -7.16
CA SER A 362 -24.37 17.89 -8.61
C SER A 362 -22.91 18.20 -8.97
N GLY A 363 -22.44 17.68 -10.11
CA GLY A 363 -21.08 17.89 -10.62
C GLY A 363 -20.00 17.05 -9.93
N THR A 364 -20.37 16.21 -8.97
CA THR A 364 -19.46 15.25 -8.36
C THR A 364 -19.41 13.94 -9.15
N TYR A 365 -18.39 13.12 -8.89
CA TYR A 365 -18.23 11.81 -9.49
C TYR A 365 -18.02 10.71 -8.45
N VAL A 366 -18.12 9.46 -8.88
CA VAL A 366 -17.89 8.26 -8.07
C VAL A 366 -16.95 7.31 -8.82
N ALA A 367 -15.99 6.69 -8.12
CA ALA A 367 -15.10 5.67 -8.66
C ALA A 367 -15.67 4.29 -8.35
N VAL A 368 -15.96 3.51 -9.39
CA VAL A 368 -16.59 2.18 -9.30
C VAL A 368 -15.89 1.20 -10.24
N PRO A 369 -15.94 -0.12 -10.00
CA PRO A 369 -15.38 -1.09 -10.93
C PRO A 369 -15.88 -0.90 -12.36
N GLY A 370 -14.95 -0.76 -13.31
CA GLY A 370 -15.27 -0.61 -14.73
C GLY A 370 -15.95 -1.86 -15.30
N GLY A 371 -16.82 -1.66 -16.30
CA GLY A 371 -17.51 -2.73 -17.01
C GLY A 371 -18.70 -3.35 -16.28
N LYS A 372 -19.04 -2.90 -15.06
CA LYS A 372 -20.26 -3.29 -14.33
C LYS A 372 -21.39 -2.28 -14.53
N GLU A 373 -22.63 -2.76 -14.52
CA GLU A 373 -23.82 -1.90 -14.58
C GLU A 373 -24.13 -1.33 -13.18
N TYR A 374 -24.31 -0.01 -13.11
CA TYR A 374 -24.75 0.74 -11.94
C TYR A 374 -26.05 1.47 -12.24
N THR A 375 -26.94 1.55 -11.25
CA THR A 375 -28.19 2.31 -11.35
C THR A 375 -28.03 3.61 -10.58
N VAL A 376 -28.07 4.74 -11.29
CA VAL A 376 -28.06 6.09 -10.75
C VAL A 376 -29.49 6.49 -10.39
N GLU A 377 -29.69 6.92 -9.15
CA GLU A 377 -30.96 7.45 -8.66
C GLU A 377 -30.83 8.89 -8.17
N PHE A 378 -31.96 9.60 -8.21
CA PHE A 378 -32.05 11.04 -7.96
C PHE A 378 -32.96 11.31 -6.75
N LEU A 379 -32.58 12.27 -5.91
CA LEU A 379 -33.35 12.68 -4.74
C LEU A 379 -34.48 13.62 -5.14
N GLU A 380 -35.62 13.57 -4.45
CA GLU A 380 -36.67 14.57 -4.69
C GLU A 380 -36.18 15.99 -4.40
N ALA A 381 -36.42 16.91 -5.34
CA ALA A 381 -36.17 18.33 -5.19
C ALA A 381 -37.51 19.08 -5.08
N ALA A 382 -37.60 20.04 -4.15
CA ALA A 382 -38.85 20.75 -3.88
C ALA A 382 -39.33 21.52 -5.12
N GLY A 383 -40.59 21.31 -5.53
CA GLY A 383 -41.18 21.94 -6.73
C GLY A 383 -40.81 21.30 -8.07
N TYR A 384 -40.04 20.20 -8.07
CA TYR A 384 -39.61 19.52 -9.28
C TYR A 384 -40.01 18.05 -9.34
N THR A 385 -40.32 17.57 -10.54
CA THR A 385 -40.48 16.15 -10.86
C THR A 385 -39.09 15.52 -10.94
N THR A 386 -38.88 14.48 -10.12
CA THR A 386 -37.61 13.75 -10.05
C THR A 386 -37.35 13.00 -11.37
N PRO A 387 -36.11 13.04 -11.91
CA PRO A 387 -35.73 12.27 -13.08
C PRO A 387 -35.90 10.76 -12.84
N ALA A 388 -36.17 10.02 -13.90
CA ALA A 388 -36.14 8.56 -13.85
C ALA A 388 -34.72 8.04 -13.54
N VAL A 389 -34.64 6.88 -12.88
CA VAL A 389 -33.36 6.20 -12.64
C VAL A 389 -32.65 5.88 -13.95
N GLN A 390 -31.33 5.97 -13.96
CA GLN A 390 -30.52 5.75 -15.17
C GLN A 390 -29.52 4.61 -14.95
N LYS A 391 -29.46 3.68 -15.89
CA LYS A 391 -28.51 2.57 -15.86
C LYS A 391 -27.26 2.93 -16.67
N LYS A 392 -26.08 2.73 -16.09
CA LYS A 392 -24.79 3.12 -16.66
C LYS A 392 -23.74 2.04 -16.46
N THR A 393 -22.92 1.80 -17.47
CA THR A 393 -21.83 0.81 -17.44
C THR A 393 -20.53 1.52 -17.81
N PRO A 394 -19.88 2.23 -16.87
CA PRO A 394 -18.68 3.00 -17.15
C PRO A 394 -17.54 2.05 -17.53
N ALA A 395 -16.80 2.35 -18.60
CA ALA A 395 -15.61 1.59 -18.96
C ALA A 395 -14.44 1.91 -18.01
N ALA A 396 -13.54 0.95 -17.81
CA ALA A 396 -12.33 1.12 -17.01
C ALA A 396 -11.47 2.27 -17.58
N GLY A 397 -10.93 3.12 -16.71
CA GLY A 397 -10.19 4.33 -17.04
C GLY A 397 -11.00 5.44 -17.72
N LYS A 398 -12.33 5.35 -17.78
CA LYS A 398 -13.19 6.33 -18.47
C LYS A 398 -14.19 7.00 -17.53
N VAL A 399 -14.55 8.24 -17.87
CA VAL A 399 -15.60 9.02 -17.20
C VAL A 399 -16.88 8.94 -18.03
N GLU A 400 -17.93 8.38 -17.46
CA GLU A 400 -19.28 8.36 -18.00
C GLU A 400 -20.08 9.53 -17.42
N LYS A 401 -20.49 10.45 -18.30
CA LYS A 401 -21.28 11.63 -17.91
C LYS A 401 -22.77 11.34 -17.93
N VAL A 402 -23.47 11.74 -16.88
CA VAL A 402 -24.90 11.51 -16.68
C VAL A 402 -25.59 12.81 -16.35
N THR A 403 -26.70 13.11 -17.04
CA THR A 403 -27.49 14.31 -16.75
C THR A 403 -28.84 13.92 -16.15
N GLY A 404 -29.13 14.42 -14.94
CA GLY A 404 -30.42 14.32 -14.29
C GLY A 404 -31.26 15.58 -14.54
N THR A 405 -32.24 15.50 -15.44
CA THR A 405 -33.08 16.65 -15.79
C THR A 405 -34.38 16.67 -14.99
N TYR A 406 -34.49 17.64 -14.08
CA TYR A 406 -35.66 17.90 -13.26
C TYR A 406 -36.60 18.85 -14.00
N VAL A 407 -37.90 18.58 -13.92
CA VAL A 407 -38.94 19.39 -14.59
C VAL A 407 -39.84 20.02 -13.53
N VAL A 408 -40.08 21.32 -13.61
CA VAL A 408 -40.98 22.03 -12.67
C VAL A 408 -42.34 21.32 -12.63
N LYS A 409 -42.84 21.01 -11.44
CA LYS A 409 -44.20 20.45 -11.28
C LYS A 409 -45.19 21.52 -11.71
N SER A 410 -46.00 21.26 -12.74
CA SER A 410 -47.14 22.10 -13.08
C SER A 410 -48.19 22.00 -11.98
N GLU A 411 -48.69 23.15 -11.49
CA GLU A 411 -49.76 23.26 -10.49
C GLU A 411 -51.05 22.53 -10.88
#